data_AF-A0A257WE63-F1
#
_entry.id   AF-A0A257WE63-F1
#
_cell.length_a   1.000
_cell.length_b   1.000
_cell.length_c   1.000
_cell.angle_alpha   90.00
_cell.angle_beta   90.00
_cell.angle_gamma   90.00
#
_symmetry.space_group_name_H-M   'P 1'
#
loop_
_entity.id
_entity.type
_entity.pdbx_description
1 polymer ?
#
loop_
_entity_poly.entity_id
_entity_poly.type
_entity_poly.pdbx_seq_one_letter_code
_entity_poly.pdbx_strand_id
1 'polypeptide(L)'
;MRTSIKQRFLSIWARISSILLRKGKQKSKASTPPTVLYHTTDKTPVSVFRECLIGGNLTALIISGNPTPGELAEAWANLFGQYFDLIKSGRSRYIQTLQKNIFIRDVENRVIENSCIVTMETVNQLYEVLKEMGAQPQEKVFADFRAMLEREQNKLALNKLKLTQEIEEYDGLTKDEGQGKIEENYFDKMIIRLFEKYGFFDERSITVSQMCAMMSVYISDAKIKDNAGSKHDKRTV
;
A
#
# COMPACT_ATOMS: atom_id res chain seq x y z
N MET A 1 -7.74 -3.66 23.83
CA MET A 1 -6.69 -2.96 23.05
C MET A 1 -7.10 -2.91 21.58
N ARG A 2 -7.46 -1.74 21.03
CA ARG A 2 -7.92 -1.59 19.65
C ARG A 2 -6.77 -1.10 18.76
N THR A 3 -6.16 -1.98 17.99
CA THR A 3 -5.12 -1.62 16.99
C THR A 3 -5.62 -0.53 16.04
N SER A 4 -4.74 0.39 15.67
CA SER A 4 -5.03 1.45 14.69
C SER A 4 -5.27 0.84 13.31
N ILE A 5 -6.12 1.44 12.47
CA ILE A 5 -6.23 1.03 11.05
C ILE A 5 -4.87 1.10 10.38
N LYS A 6 -4.00 2.04 10.77
CA LYS A 6 -2.59 2.06 10.34
C LYS A 6 -1.86 0.77 10.69
N GLN A 7 -2.02 0.23 11.90
CA GLN A 7 -1.39 -1.04 12.32
C GLN A 7 -2.02 -2.26 11.64
N ARG A 8 -3.34 -2.25 11.39
CA ARG A 8 -4.01 -3.31 10.62
C ARG A 8 -3.58 -3.27 9.15
N PHE A 9 -3.50 -2.09 8.57
CA PHE A 9 -3.07 -1.88 7.19
C PHE A 9 -1.59 -2.21 7.02
N LEU A 10 -0.71 -1.74 7.90
CA LEU A 10 0.72 -2.10 7.90
C LEU A 10 0.95 -3.59 8.16
N SER A 11 0.17 -4.24 9.02
CA SER A 11 0.30 -5.69 9.23
C SER A 11 -0.27 -6.51 8.08
N ILE A 12 -1.35 -6.05 7.43
CA ILE A 12 -1.86 -6.62 6.18
C ILE A 12 -0.82 -6.41 5.07
N TRP A 13 -0.26 -5.21 4.91
CA TRP A 13 0.76 -4.92 3.91
C TRP A 13 2.07 -5.68 4.15
N ALA A 14 2.52 -5.83 5.41
CA ALA A 14 3.68 -6.66 5.75
C ALA A 14 3.43 -8.14 5.43
N ARG A 15 2.19 -8.63 5.65
CA ARG A 15 1.78 -9.99 5.25
C ARG A 15 1.69 -10.15 3.74
N ILE A 16 1.10 -9.19 3.03
CA ILE A 16 1.03 -9.17 1.56
C ILE A 16 2.45 -9.16 0.97
N SER A 17 3.34 -8.31 1.50
CA SER A 17 4.71 -8.16 1.03
C SER A 17 5.56 -9.41 1.26
N SER A 18 5.43 -10.04 2.44
CA SER A 18 6.13 -11.30 2.73
C SER A 18 5.63 -12.47 1.87
N ILE A 19 4.38 -12.43 1.41
CA ILE A 19 3.84 -13.43 0.48
C ILE A 19 4.29 -13.14 -0.97
N LEU A 20 4.28 -11.87 -1.40
CA LEU A 20 4.73 -11.47 -2.75
C LEU A 20 6.22 -11.71 -2.96
N LEU A 21 7.06 -11.47 -1.94
CA LEU A 21 8.50 -11.78 -1.98
C LEU A 21 8.80 -13.29 -2.01
N ARG A 22 7.84 -14.15 -1.62
CA ARG A 22 7.98 -15.61 -1.65
C ARG A 22 7.52 -16.27 -2.95
N LYS A 23 6.93 -15.53 -3.90
CA LYS A 23 6.43 -16.07 -5.19
C LYS A 23 7.52 -16.54 -6.17
N GLY A 24 8.79 -16.62 -5.76
CA GLY A 24 9.88 -17.10 -6.61
C GLY A 24 9.85 -18.59 -6.96
N LYS A 25 9.18 -19.48 -6.20
CA LYS A 25 9.19 -20.93 -6.50
C LYS A 25 7.98 -21.67 -5.93
N GLN A 26 6.86 -21.73 -6.65
CA GLN A 26 5.92 -22.85 -6.46
C GLN A 26 5.38 -23.33 -7.82
N LYS A 27 5.89 -24.49 -8.25
CA LYS A 27 5.40 -25.26 -9.39
C LYS A 27 4.01 -25.82 -9.06
N SER A 28 3.08 -25.60 -9.98
CA SER A 28 1.69 -26.09 -9.95
C SER A 28 1.61 -27.62 -9.92
N LYS A 29 0.78 -28.18 -9.02
CA LYS A 29 0.18 -29.51 -9.19
C LYS A 29 -1.23 -29.55 -8.58
N ALA A 30 -2.11 -30.21 -9.33
CA ALA A 30 -3.52 -30.56 -9.10
C ALA A 30 -4.60 -29.53 -9.51
N SER A 31 -5.53 -30.02 -10.34
CA SER A 31 -6.72 -29.39 -10.89
C SER A 31 -7.71 -28.99 -9.77
N THR A 32 -7.43 -27.90 -9.07
CA THR A 32 -8.42 -27.24 -8.21
C THR A 32 -9.42 -26.49 -9.10
N PRO A 33 -10.73 -26.51 -8.82
CA PRO A 33 -11.71 -25.70 -9.55
C PRO A 33 -11.24 -24.24 -9.63
N PRO A 34 -11.54 -23.52 -10.73
CA PRO A 34 -11.06 -22.15 -10.93
C PRO A 34 -11.54 -21.26 -9.77
N THR A 35 -10.58 -20.65 -9.09
CA THR A 35 -10.85 -19.70 -8.01
C THR A 35 -11.43 -18.42 -8.61
N VAL A 36 -12.60 -18.00 -8.13
CA VAL A 36 -13.24 -16.74 -8.53
C VAL A 36 -13.27 -15.82 -7.32
N LEU A 37 -12.67 -14.63 -7.46
CA LEU A 37 -12.56 -13.63 -6.41
C LEU A 37 -13.16 -12.31 -6.85
N TYR A 38 -13.63 -11.53 -5.88
CA TYR A 38 -13.88 -10.11 -6.09
C TYR A 38 -12.56 -9.36 -6.32
N HIS A 39 -12.37 -8.86 -7.54
CA HIS A 39 -11.13 -8.21 -7.98
C HIS A 39 -11.36 -6.80 -8.57
N THR A 40 -12.61 -6.37 -8.73
CA THR A 40 -12.99 -5.09 -9.36
C THR A 40 -14.06 -4.37 -8.57
N THR A 41 -13.95 -3.05 -8.45
CA THR A 41 -14.91 -2.22 -7.71
C THR A 41 -16.31 -2.23 -8.31
N ASP A 42 -16.43 -2.52 -9.61
CA ASP A 42 -17.71 -2.64 -10.33
C ASP A 42 -18.49 -3.91 -10.01
N LYS A 43 -17.83 -4.92 -9.45
CA LYS A 43 -18.47 -6.21 -9.12
C LYS A 43 -18.54 -6.45 -7.63
N THR A 44 -17.64 -5.85 -6.84
CA THR A 44 -17.61 -6.06 -5.39
C THR A 44 -18.73 -5.27 -4.71
N PRO A 45 -19.60 -5.95 -3.93
CA PRO A 45 -20.55 -5.27 -3.06
C PRO A 45 -19.86 -4.43 -1.97
N VAL A 46 -20.50 -3.34 -1.55
CA VAL A 46 -19.99 -2.48 -0.48
C VAL A 46 -19.83 -3.26 0.83
N SER A 47 -20.77 -4.14 1.15
CA SER A 47 -20.72 -4.98 2.35
C SER A 47 -19.45 -5.85 2.41
N VAL A 48 -19.10 -6.52 1.31
CA VAL A 48 -17.88 -7.32 1.19
C VAL A 48 -16.64 -6.44 1.35
N PHE A 49 -16.62 -5.29 0.69
CA PHE A 49 -15.50 -4.36 0.79
C PHE A 49 -15.30 -3.82 2.21
N ARG A 50 -16.39 -3.50 2.91
CA ARG A 50 -16.41 -3.08 4.32
C ARG A 50 -15.85 -4.16 5.24
N GLU A 51 -16.25 -5.41 5.06
CA GLU A 51 -15.73 -6.54 5.85
C GLU A 51 -14.21 -6.72 5.68
N CYS A 52 -13.70 -6.58 4.45
CA CYS A 52 -12.27 -6.60 4.19
C CYS A 52 -11.55 -5.41 4.82
N LEU A 53 -12.09 -4.19 4.66
CA LEU A 53 -11.43 -2.96 5.10
C LEU A 53 -11.41 -2.81 6.62
N ILE A 54 -12.54 -3.04 7.28
CA ILE A 54 -12.72 -2.83 8.72
C ILE A 54 -12.43 -4.11 9.50
N GLY A 55 -13.04 -5.20 9.06
CA GLY A 55 -12.91 -6.52 9.69
C GLY A 55 -11.55 -7.17 9.44
N GLY A 56 -10.83 -6.75 8.40
CA GLY A 56 -9.59 -7.43 7.97
C GLY A 56 -9.86 -8.83 7.42
N ASN A 57 -11.13 -9.14 7.11
CA ASN A 57 -11.54 -10.46 6.67
C ASN A 57 -11.42 -10.57 5.15
N LEU A 58 -10.27 -11.05 4.65
CA LEU A 58 -10.06 -11.22 3.21
C LEU A 58 -10.84 -12.41 2.62
N THR A 59 -11.37 -13.32 3.45
CA THR A 59 -12.16 -14.45 2.94
C THR A 59 -13.50 -14.01 2.35
N ALA A 60 -13.97 -12.81 2.69
CA ALA A 60 -15.16 -12.21 2.09
C ALA A 60 -14.99 -11.95 0.57
N LEU A 61 -13.74 -11.91 0.06
CA LEU A 61 -13.47 -11.76 -1.37
C LEU A 61 -13.74 -13.02 -2.18
N ILE A 62 -14.01 -14.16 -1.53
CA ILE A 62 -14.17 -15.46 -2.17
C ILE A 62 -15.59 -15.56 -2.75
N ILE A 63 -15.70 -15.70 -4.07
CA ILE A 63 -16.96 -16.05 -4.74
C ILE A 63 -17.06 -17.58 -4.86
N SER A 64 -15.98 -18.23 -5.31
CA SER A 64 -15.88 -19.69 -5.37
C SER A 64 -14.42 -20.16 -5.40
N GLY A 65 -14.19 -21.43 -5.05
CA GLY A 65 -12.87 -22.06 -5.03
C GLY A 65 -12.17 -21.95 -3.67
N ASN A 66 -10.88 -22.27 -3.65
CA ASN A 66 -10.05 -22.26 -2.44
C ASN A 66 -8.75 -21.48 -2.69
N PRO A 67 -8.80 -20.13 -2.65
CA PRO A 67 -7.64 -19.30 -2.94
C PRO A 67 -6.55 -19.47 -1.89
N THR A 68 -5.32 -19.33 -2.35
CA THR A 68 -4.18 -19.13 -1.47
C THR A 68 -4.25 -17.76 -0.78
N PRO A 69 -3.61 -17.59 0.39
CA PRO A 69 -3.50 -16.28 1.03
C PRO A 69 -2.85 -15.20 0.15
N GLY A 70 -1.98 -15.61 -0.79
CA GLY A 70 -1.35 -14.69 -1.74
C GLY A 70 -2.30 -14.17 -2.82
N GLU A 71 -3.23 -14.99 -3.29
CA GLU A 71 -4.26 -14.56 -4.25
C GLU A 71 -5.27 -13.61 -3.59
N LEU A 72 -5.67 -13.88 -2.34
CA LEU A 72 -6.52 -12.97 -1.56
C LEU A 72 -5.85 -11.61 -1.33
N ALA A 73 -4.57 -11.64 -0.96
CA ALA A 73 -3.73 -10.46 -0.79
C ALA A 73 -3.66 -9.60 -2.06
N GLU A 74 -3.44 -10.23 -3.21
CA GLU A 74 -3.33 -9.58 -4.50
C GLU A 74 -4.68 -9.00 -4.97
N ALA A 75 -5.76 -9.79 -4.85
CA ALA A 75 -7.12 -9.33 -5.16
C ALA A 75 -7.51 -8.12 -4.31
N TRP A 76 -7.21 -8.16 -3.01
CA TRP A 76 -7.44 -7.04 -2.11
C TRP A 76 -6.63 -5.80 -2.50
N ALA A 77 -5.33 -5.96 -2.77
CA ALA A 77 -4.47 -4.84 -3.15
C ALA A 77 -4.98 -4.15 -4.44
N ASN A 78 -5.43 -4.93 -5.41
CA ASN A 78 -6.00 -4.42 -6.66
C ASN A 78 -7.33 -3.68 -6.43
N LEU A 79 -8.27 -4.33 -5.72
CA LEU A 79 -9.58 -3.77 -5.41
C LEU A 79 -9.47 -2.47 -4.61
N PHE A 80 -8.58 -2.45 -3.61
CA PHE A 80 -8.35 -1.28 -2.78
C PHE A 80 -7.68 -0.13 -3.56
N GLY A 81 -6.79 -0.45 -4.49
CA GLY A 81 -6.22 0.54 -5.43
C GLY A 81 -7.30 1.21 -6.28
N GLN A 82 -8.18 0.41 -6.90
CA GLN A 82 -9.29 0.93 -7.70
C GLN A 82 -10.24 1.82 -6.88
N TYR A 83 -10.54 1.44 -5.64
CA TYR A 83 -11.37 2.25 -4.73
C TYR A 83 -10.77 3.64 -4.49
N PHE A 84 -9.45 3.72 -4.25
CA PHE A 84 -8.78 5.00 -4.07
C PHE A 84 -8.83 5.87 -5.32
N ASP A 85 -8.66 5.28 -6.50
CA ASP A 85 -8.76 6.00 -7.77
C ASP A 85 -10.13 6.61 -7.98
N LEU A 86 -11.19 5.91 -7.54
CA LEU A 86 -12.56 6.39 -7.63
C LEU A 86 -12.89 7.53 -6.66
N ILE A 87 -12.29 7.55 -5.47
CA ILE A 87 -12.52 8.63 -4.49
C ILE A 87 -11.87 9.95 -4.92
N LYS A 88 -10.94 9.93 -5.89
CA LYS A 88 -10.32 11.11 -6.52
C LYS A 88 -9.79 12.16 -5.52
N SER A 89 -9.46 11.74 -4.30
CA SER A 89 -8.77 12.61 -3.35
C SER A 89 -7.31 12.72 -3.78
N GLY A 90 -6.91 13.88 -4.31
CA GLY A 90 -5.51 14.12 -4.70
C GLY A 90 -4.53 13.86 -3.55
N ARG A 91 -4.96 14.15 -2.32
CA ARG A 91 -4.24 13.81 -1.08
C ARG A 91 -4.10 12.31 -0.88
N SER A 92 -5.16 11.52 -1.03
CA SER A 92 -5.12 10.08 -0.81
C SER A 92 -4.25 9.36 -1.86
N ARG A 93 -4.30 9.79 -3.12
CA ARG A 93 -3.40 9.29 -4.17
C ARG A 93 -1.94 9.61 -3.86
N TYR A 94 -1.66 10.80 -3.35
CA TYR A 94 -0.31 11.19 -2.96
C TYR A 94 0.21 10.34 -1.80
N ILE A 95 -0.60 10.14 -0.76
CA ILE A 95 -0.28 9.27 0.38
C ILE A 95 0.03 7.84 -0.08
N GLN A 96 -0.77 7.29 -1.01
CA GLN A 96 -0.53 5.95 -1.56
C GLN A 96 0.78 5.88 -2.36
N THR A 97 1.07 6.93 -3.12
CA THR A 97 2.32 7.04 -3.89
C THR A 97 3.52 7.07 -2.95
N LEU A 98 3.46 7.88 -1.88
CA LEU A 98 4.48 7.92 -0.83
C LEU A 98 4.65 6.55 -0.18
N GLN A 99 3.56 5.89 0.20
CA GLN A 99 3.64 4.56 0.81
C GLN A 99 4.32 3.53 -0.11
N LYS A 100 3.99 3.53 -1.41
CA LYS A 100 4.62 2.66 -2.39
C LYS A 100 6.13 2.97 -2.52
N ASN A 101 6.49 4.24 -2.57
CA ASN A 101 7.88 4.67 -2.70
C ASN A 101 8.71 4.30 -1.46
N ILE A 102 8.17 4.54 -0.26
CA ILE A 102 8.77 4.14 1.02
C ILE A 102 9.08 2.64 1.00
N PHE A 103 8.11 1.81 0.59
CA PHE A 103 8.30 0.36 0.53
C PHE A 103 9.40 -0.03 -0.46
N ILE A 104 9.34 0.48 -1.69
CA ILE A 104 10.33 0.16 -2.73
C ILE A 104 11.73 0.55 -2.24
N ARG A 105 11.89 1.75 -1.70
CA ARG A 105 13.19 2.24 -1.20
C ARG A 105 13.69 1.46 0.01
N ASP A 106 12.84 1.09 0.95
CA ASP A 106 13.25 0.26 2.10
C ASP A 106 13.78 -1.10 1.61
N VAL A 107 13.10 -1.73 0.65
CA VAL A 107 13.55 -2.99 0.05
C VAL A 107 14.87 -2.81 -0.70
N GLU A 108 14.98 -1.80 -1.56
CA GLU A 108 16.22 -1.50 -2.30
C GLU A 108 17.39 -1.24 -1.35
N ASN A 109 17.18 -0.43 -0.32
CA ASN A 109 18.21 -0.12 0.68
C ASN A 109 18.70 -1.38 1.39
N ARG A 110 17.78 -2.26 1.81
CA ARG A 110 18.14 -3.54 2.46
C ARG A 110 18.90 -4.47 1.53
N VAL A 111 18.49 -4.55 0.27
CA VAL A 111 19.18 -5.40 -0.73
C VAL A 111 20.59 -4.88 -0.96
N ILE A 112 20.76 -3.57 -1.17
CA ILE A 112 22.08 -2.95 -1.37
C ILE A 112 22.96 -3.14 -0.12
N GLU A 113 22.42 -2.86 1.07
CA GLU A 113 23.14 -3.00 2.34
C GLU A 113 23.66 -4.43 2.54
N ASN A 114 22.77 -5.42 2.43
CA ASN A 114 23.15 -6.84 2.56
C ASN A 114 24.16 -7.26 1.47
N SER A 115 23.97 -6.80 0.22
CA SER A 115 24.88 -7.13 -0.87
C SER A 115 26.26 -6.53 -0.64
N CYS A 116 26.36 -5.30 -0.12
CA CYS A 116 27.63 -4.66 0.19
C CYS A 116 28.36 -5.39 1.31
N ILE A 117 27.65 -5.76 2.39
CA ILE A 117 28.22 -6.48 3.53
C ILE A 117 28.79 -7.83 3.08
N VAL A 118 27.97 -8.65 2.42
CA VAL A 118 28.39 -9.99 1.95
C VAL A 118 29.56 -9.88 0.96
N THR A 119 29.53 -8.90 0.06
CA THR A 119 30.61 -8.71 -0.92
C THR A 119 31.90 -8.26 -0.24
N MET A 120 31.85 -7.32 0.71
CA MET A 120 33.04 -6.88 1.46
C MET A 120 33.68 -8.03 2.22
N GLU A 121 32.89 -8.84 2.94
CA GLU A 121 33.39 -10.01 3.66
C GLU A 121 34.02 -11.02 2.71
N THR A 122 33.37 -11.30 1.58
CA THR A 122 33.87 -12.25 0.57
C THR A 122 35.18 -11.77 -0.05
N VAL A 123 35.28 -10.48 -0.40
CA VAL A 123 36.50 -9.88 -0.99
C VAL A 123 37.67 -9.95 0.00
N ASN A 124 37.43 -9.68 1.28
CA ASN A 124 38.46 -9.78 2.32
C ASN A 124 38.91 -11.23 2.54
N GLN A 125 37.98 -12.18 2.60
CA GLN A 125 38.30 -13.61 2.74
C GLN A 125 39.11 -14.13 1.54
N LEU A 126 38.71 -13.76 0.31
CA LEU A 126 39.42 -14.17 -0.90
C LEU A 126 40.87 -13.66 -0.91
N TYR A 127 41.08 -12.41 -0.47
CA TYR A 127 42.42 -11.83 -0.39
C TYR A 127 43.33 -12.64 0.54
N GLU A 128 42.86 -12.98 1.74
CA GLU A 128 43.64 -13.76 2.70
C GLU A 128 43.91 -15.19 2.19
N VAL A 129 42.91 -15.86 1.60
CA VAL A 129 43.09 -17.21 1.03
C VAL A 129 44.14 -17.22 -0.09
N LEU A 130 44.11 -16.24 -0.99
CA LEU A 130 45.10 -16.15 -2.07
C LEU A 130 46.52 -15.95 -1.51
N LYS A 131 46.67 -15.15 -0.46
CA LYS A 131 47.94 -14.92 0.22
C LYS A 131 48.46 -16.19 0.92
N GLU A 132 47.58 -16.94 1.59
CA GLU A 132 47.92 -18.23 2.20
C GLU A 132 48.35 -19.28 1.18
N MET A 133 47.78 -19.26 -0.02
CA MET A 133 48.19 -20.12 -1.14
C MET A 133 49.51 -19.71 -1.79
N GLY A 134 50.19 -18.68 -1.28
CA GLY A 134 51.44 -18.16 -1.83
C GLY A 134 51.27 -17.33 -3.11
N ALA A 135 50.03 -16.98 -3.47
CA ALA A 135 49.81 -15.99 -4.53
C ALA A 135 50.15 -14.59 -4.00
N GLN A 136 50.48 -13.69 -4.93
CA GLN A 136 50.64 -12.26 -4.64
C GLN A 136 49.45 -11.49 -5.24
N PRO A 137 48.27 -11.51 -4.58
CA PRO A 137 47.12 -10.77 -5.06
C PRO A 137 47.48 -9.29 -5.21
N GLN A 138 47.09 -8.69 -6.34
CA GLN A 138 47.38 -7.28 -6.59
C GLN A 138 46.54 -6.41 -5.67
N GLU A 139 47.18 -5.82 -4.65
CA GLU A 139 46.51 -4.96 -3.66
C GLU A 139 45.64 -3.89 -4.30
N LYS A 140 46.09 -3.33 -5.42
CA LYS A 140 45.36 -2.31 -6.17
C LYS A 140 43.97 -2.78 -6.61
N VAL A 141 43.83 -4.01 -7.08
CA VAL A 141 42.54 -4.54 -7.55
C VAL A 141 41.54 -4.64 -6.40
N PHE A 142 41.99 -5.12 -5.24
CA PHE A 142 41.17 -5.21 -4.03
C PHE A 142 40.84 -3.84 -3.46
N ALA A 143 41.79 -2.90 -3.50
CA ALA A 143 41.56 -1.51 -3.13
C ALA A 143 40.52 -0.82 -4.03
N ASP A 144 40.60 -1.02 -5.36
CA ASP A 144 39.63 -0.49 -6.31
C ASP A 144 38.22 -1.07 -6.07
N PHE A 145 38.11 -2.37 -5.79
CA PHE A 145 36.84 -3.00 -5.40
C PHE A 145 36.26 -2.44 -4.10
N ARG A 146 37.10 -2.25 -3.07
CA ARG A 146 36.66 -1.63 -1.80
C ARG A 146 36.17 -0.21 -2.02
N ALA A 147 36.89 0.59 -2.82
CA ALA A 147 36.48 1.94 -3.17
C ALA A 147 35.15 1.98 -3.96
N MET A 148 34.90 1.00 -4.83
CA MET A 148 33.59 0.86 -5.48
C MET A 148 32.47 0.56 -4.50
N LEU A 149 32.67 -0.38 -3.57
CA LEU A 149 31.67 -0.72 -2.54
C LEU A 149 31.40 0.46 -1.60
N GLU A 150 32.43 1.21 -1.23
CA GLU A 150 32.31 2.42 -0.42
C GLU A 150 31.49 3.51 -1.14
N ARG A 151 31.66 3.69 -2.45
CA ARG A 151 30.81 4.60 -3.24
C ARG A 151 29.34 4.18 -3.21
N GLU A 152 29.04 2.89 -3.31
CA GLU A 152 27.67 2.39 -3.22
C GLU A 152 27.09 2.54 -1.81
N GLN A 153 27.89 2.33 -0.75
CA GLN A 153 27.49 2.62 0.63
C GLN A 153 27.19 4.12 0.84
N ASN A 154 27.97 5.01 0.22
CA ASN A 154 27.71 6.44 0.28
C ASN A 154 26.40 6.83 -0.44
N LYS A 155 26.10 6.19 -1.59
CA LYS A 155 24.79 6.36 -2.25
C LYS A 155 23.65 5.82 -1.38
N LEU A 156 23.86 4.70 -0.69
CA LEU A 156 22.90 4.14 0.25
C LEU A 156 22.58 5.13 1.38
N ALA A 157 23.58 5.84 1.91
CA ALA A 157 23.34 6.87 2.93
C ALA A 157 22.41 7.98 2.44
N LEU A 158 22.60 8.46 1.20
CA LEU A 158 21.71 9.43 0.57
C LEU A 158 20.29 8.87 0.36
N ASN A 159 20.16 7.60 -0.04
CA ASN A 159 18.87 6.96 -0.20
C ASN A 159 18.15 6.74 1.14
N LYS A 160 18.88 6.43 2.21
CA LYS A 160 18.34 6.36 3.58
C LYS A 160 17.79 7.72 4.02
N LEU A 161 18.49 8.81 3.74
CA LEU A 161 17.99 10.17 4.01
C LEU A 161 16.67 10.46 3.28
N LYS A 162 16.59 10.14 1.98
CA LYS A 162 15.35 10.31 1.21
C LYS A 162 14.20 9.46 1.75
N LEU A 163 14.49 8.22 2.14
CA LEU A 163 13.50 7.34 2.76
C LEU A 163 12.99 7.95 4.07
N THR A 164 13.86 8.51 4.92
CA THR A 164 13.46 9.21 6.14
C THR A 164 12.54 10.40 5.83
N GLN A 165 12.88 11.22 4.84
CA GLN A 165 12.04 12.36 4.42
C GLN A 165 10.65 11.91 3.95
N GLU A 166 10.58 10.87 3.12
CA GLU A 166 9.30 10.32 2.63
C GLU A 166 8.46 9.74 3.79
N ILE A 167 9.09 9.09 4.78
CA ILE A 167 8.41 8.60 5.99
C ILE A 167 7.88 9.74 6.84
N GLU A 168 8.68 10.78 7.08
CA GLU A 168 8.27 11.95 7.86
C GLU A 168 7.11 12.69 7.20
N GLU A 169 7.17 12.86 5.87
CA GLU A 169 6.09 13.45 5.09
C GLU A 169 4.81 12.60 5.15
N TYR A 170 4.92 11.29 4.95
CA TYR A 170 3.81 10.36 5.11
C TYR A 170 3.20 10.43 6.52
N ASP A 171 4.05 10.48 7.55
CA ASP A 171 3.62 10.60 8.93
C ASP A 171 2.92 11.94 9.16
N GLY A 172 3.43 13.06 8.64
CA GLY A 172 2.78 14.36 8.72
C GLY A 172 1.39 14.36 8.08
N LEU A 173 1.30 13.90 6.83
CA LEU A 173 0.05 13.82 6.08
C LEU A 173 -0.99 12.90 6.73
N THR A 174 -0.55 11.90 7.49
CA THR A 174 -1.44 10.97 8.17
C THR A 174 -1.63 11.30 9.66
N LYS A 175 -0.87 12.22 10.26
CA LYS A 175 -1.03 12.70 11.64
C LYS A 175 -2.16 13.73 11.75
N ASP A 176 -2.28 14.61 10.77
CA ASP A 176 -3.34 15.65 10.71
C ASP A 176 -4.73 15.07 10.39
N GLU A 177 -4.80 13.84 9.85
CA GLU A 177 -6.02 13.02 9.85
C GLU A 177 -6.25 12.49 11.27
N GLY A 178 -6.51 13.41 12.21
CA GLY A 178 -6.61 13.10 13.62
C GLY A 178 -7.60 11.96 13.85
N GLN A 179 -7.11 10.78 14.24
CA GLN A 179 -7.87 9.67 14.83
C GLN A 179 -9.22 9.31 14.21
N GLY A 180 -9.53 9.77 13.00
CA GLY A 180 -10.55 9.25 12.14
C GLY A 180 -10.02 7.92 11.65
N LYS A 181 -10.03 6.90 12.51
CA LYS A 181 -10.33 5.57 11.99
C LYS A 181 -11.47 5.79 11.02
N ILE A 182 -11.43 5.16 9.85
CA ILE A 182 -12.68 4.82 9.18
C ILE A 182 -13.43 4.00 10.24
N GLU A 183 -14.21 4.69 11.07
CA GLU A 183 -14.96 4.07 12.13
C GLU A 183 -15.91 3.10 11.42
N GLU A 184 -16.35 2.07 12.12
CA GLU A 184 -17.45 1.24 11.62
C GLU A 184 -18.60 2.12 11.09
N ASN A 185 -18.83 3.23 11.80
CA ASN A 185 -19.78 4.27 11.48
C ASN A 185 -19.45 5.14 10.26
N TYR A 186 -18.27 5.09 9.64
CA TYR A 186 -17.97 5.86 8.43
C TYR A 186 -18.86 5.41 7.28
N PHE A 187 -18.90 4.10 7.05
CA PHE A 187 -19.75 3.52 6.01
C PHE A 187 -21.21 3.71 6.37
N ASP A 188 -21.59 3.53 7.64
CA ASP A 188 -22.98 3.75 8.07
C ASP A 188 -23.41 5.21 7.86
N LYS A 189 -22.61 6.19 8.29
CA LYS A 189 -22.90 7.63 8.08
C LYS A 189 -22.99 7.98 6.60
N MET A 190 -22.11 7.41 5.79
CA MET A 190 -22.09 7.64 4.35
C MET A 190 -23.32 7.01 3.68
N ILE A 191 -23.63 5.75 4.01
CA ILE A 191 -24.81 5.03 3.52
C ILE A 191 -26.08 5.77 3.93
N ILE A 192 -26.21 6.23 5.19
CA ILE A 192 -27.34 7.04 5.65
C ILE A 192 -27.50 8.31 4.82
N ARG A 193 -26.42 9.07 4.60
CA ARG A 193 -26.46 10.30 3.77
C ARG A 193 -26.85 10.01 2.32
N LEU A 194 -26.38 8.89 1.79
CA LEU A 194 -26.75 8.45 0.44
C LEU A 194 -28.22 8.00 0.40
N PHE A 195 -28.72 7.32 1.44
CA PHE A 195 -30.14 6.96 1.58
C PHE A 195 -31.04 8.19 1.64
N GLU A 196 -30.69 9.19 2.45
CA GLU A 196 -31.43 10.43 2.56
C GLU A 196 -31.58 11.15 1.21
N LYS A 197 -30.55 11.04 0.34
CA LYS A 197 -30.52 11.73 -0.94
C LYS A 197 -31.11 10.93 -2.11
N TYR A 198 -30.85 9.63 -2.17
CA TYR A 198 -31.18 8.79 -3.34
C TYR A 198 -32.27 7.75 -3.05
N GLY A 199 -32.79 7.68 -1.82
CA GLY A 199 -33.77 6.69 -1.39
C GLY A 199 -33.12 5.39 -0.89
N PHE A 200 -33.96 4.43 -0.49
CA PHE A 200 -33.50 3.16 0.08
C PHE A 200 -32.86 2.25 -0.97
N PHE A 201 -31.71 1.67 -0.64
CA PHE A 201 -31.03 0.64 -1.42
C PHE A 201 -30.44 -0.44 -0.49
N ASP A 202 -30.25 -1.65 -0.99
CA ASP A 202 -29.61 -2.72 -0.21
C ASP A 202 -28.08 -2.57 -0.28
N GLU A 203 -27.39 -2.57 0.86
CA GLU A 203 -25.92 -2.52 0.91
C GLU A 203 -25.28 -3.70 0.17
N ARG A 204 -26.00 -4.83 0.08
CA ARG A 204 -25.56 -6.01 -0.67
C ARG A 204 -25.74 -5.88 -2.17
N SER A 205 -26.60 -4.97 -2.63
CA SER A 205 -26.86 -4.76 -4.06
C SER A 205 -26.02 -3.63 -4.66
N ILE A 206 -25.51 -2.71 -3.83
CA ILE A 206 -24.63 -1.64 -4.28
C ILE A 206 -23.19 -2.12 -4.36
N THR A 207 -22.56 -1.83 -5.50
CA THR A 207 -21.14 -2.06 -5.74
C THR A 207 -20.29 -0.89 -5.25
N VAL A 208 -19.01 -1.16 -4.97
CA VAL A 208 -18.06 -0.12 -4.52
C VAL A 208 -17.99 1.05 -5.50
N SER A 209 -17.99 0.78 -6.82
CA SER A 209 -17.91 1.85 -7.81
C SER A 209 -19.16 2.74 -7.85
N GLN A 210 -20.35 2.14 -7.73
CA GLN A 210 -21.60 2.89 -7.62
C GLN A 210 -21.62 3.78 -6.38
N MET A 211 -21.20 3.26 -5.23
CA MET A 211 -21.10 4.02 -3.99
C MET A 211 -20.15 5.22 -4.14
N CYS A 212 -18.97 5.02 -4.73
CA CYS A 212 -18.02 6.11 -4.99
C CYS A 212 -18.60 7.16 -5.95
N ALA A 213 -19.33 6.74 -6.99
CA ALA A 213 -19.99 7.66 -7.91
C ALA A 213 -21.07 8.50 -7.20
N MET A 214 -21.93 7.85 -6.39
CA MET A 214 -22.96 8.53 -5.60
C MET A 214 -22.36 9.55 -4.63
N MET A 215 -21.25 9.19 -3.97
CA MET A 215 -20.47 10.11 -3.14
C MET A 215 -19.93 11.30 -3.92
N SER A 216 -19.34 11.07 -5.09
CA SER A 216 -18.78 12.15 -5.91
C SER A 216 -19.84 13.17 -6.28
N VAL A 217 -21.05 12.72 -6.63
CA VAL A 217 -22.20 13.59 -6.91
C VAL A 217 -22.65 14.31 -5.63
N TYR A 218 -22.75 13.60 -4.50
CA TYR A 218 -23.09 14.21 -3.21
C TYR A 218 -22.15 15.35 -2.81
N ILE A 219 -20.83 15.12 -2.90
CA ILE A 219 -19.81 16.12 -2.57
C ILE A 219 -19.87 17.32 -3.53
N SER A 220 -20.09 17.07 -4.83
CA SER A 220 -20.19 18.13 -5.82
C SER A 220 -21.38 19.05 -5.54
N ASP A 221 -22.54 18.47 -5.22
CA ASP A 221 -23.75 19.23 -4.90
C ASP A 221 -23.62 20.02 -3.59
N ALA A 222 -22.95 19.45 -2.58
CA ALA A 222 -22.65 20.15 -1.33
C ALA A 222 -21.78 21.40 -1.58
N LYS A 223 -20.71 21.27 -2.38
CA LYS A 223 -19.84 22.39 -2.75
C LYS A 223 -20.56 23.50 -3.52
N ILE A 224 -21.52 23.14 -4.38
CA ILE A 224 -22.32 24.12 -5.12
C ILE A 224 -23.21 24.92 -4.16
N LYS A 225 -23.85 24.26 -3.18
CA LYS A 225 -24.70 24.92 -2.18
C LYS A 225 -23.91 25.88 -1.29
N ASP A 226 -22.72 25.49 -0.84
CA ASP A 226 -21.86 26.37 -0.02
C ASP A 226 -21.42 27.63 -0.79
N ASN A 227 -21.06 27.47 -2.06
CA ASN A 227 -20.69 28.60 -2.93
C ASN A 227 -21.88 29.51 -3.29
N ALA A 228 -23.10 28.97 -3.34
CA ALA A 228 -24.32 29.74 -3.57
C ALA A 228 -24.74 30.52 -2.30
N GLY A 229 -24.59 29.92 -1.12
CA GLY A 229 -24.85 30.59 0.17
C GLY A 229 -23.91 31.76 0.44
N SER A 230 -22.61 31.61 0.14
CA SER A 230 -21.61 32.68 0.34
C SER A 230 -21.80 33.90 -0.58
N LYS A 231 -22.50 33.74 -1.71
CA LYS A 231 -22.82 34.86 -2.62
C LYS A 231 -24.03 35.68 -2.18
N HIS A 232 -24.90 35.14 -1.33
CA HIS A 232 -26.09 35.86 -0.88
C HIS A 232 -25.83 36.83 0.29
N ASP A 233 -24.73 36.62 1.02
CA ASP A 233 -24.37 37.41 2.21
C ASP A 233 -23.55 38.69 1.89
N LYS A 234 -23.22 38.92 0.61
CA LYS A 234 -22.43 40.10 0.15
C LYS A 234 -23.27 41.17 -0.56
N ARG A 235 -24.60 41.12 -0.46
CA ARG A 235 -25.52 42.11 -1.09
C ARG A 235 -26.30 42.97 -0.11
N THR A 236 -25.90 43.01 1.15
CA THR A 236 -26.47 43.90 2.17
C THR A 236 -25.36 44.62 2.92
N VAL A 237 -24.74 45.60 2.26
CA VAL A 237 -24.21 46.83 2.86
C VAL A 237 -24.43 47.95 1.85
#